data_AF-A0A1U7V9R3-F1
#
_entry.id   AF-A0A1U7V9R3-F1
#
_cell.length_a   1.000
_cell.length_b   1.000
_cell.length_c   1.000
_cell.angle_alpha   90.00
_cell.angle_beta   90.00
_cell.angle_gamma   90.00
#
_symmetry.space_group_name_H-M   'P 1'
#
loop_
_entity.id
_entity.type
_entity.pdbx_description
1 polymer ?
#
loop_
_entity_poly.entity_id
_entity_poly.type
_entity_poly.pdbx_seq_one_letter_code
_entity_poly.pdbx_strand_id
1 'polypeptide(L)'
;MCPLQVHSWKDIGEDKPEHMWRAITDKFDSDDMNHQRDHVLNHMRKLWNNWRGSLHKYVKFKPLHEALKDVPDEVDKSDCEWLVKKYFLSEIFKETSIRNSINRSKLRMPHRTGSKPIREIIYEQAGNDGNPPNMVTIFFETHKKNDTLVEPEAGEKYAEIQELVQSESSLTNIEVVERCFGPQNKSHVIGLGGGITTKELKGGSSSKAAIPAKLNAVGKEKESL
;
A
#
# COMPACT_ATOMS: atom_id res chain seq x y z
N MET A 1 6.65 -6.71 -22.05
CA MET A 1 5.37 -6.70 -21.31
C MET A 1 5.43 -7.67 -20.13
N CYS A 2 4.67 -7.42 -19.07
CA CYS A 2 4.61 -8.30 -17.90
C CYS A 2 3.69 -9.51 -18.22
N PRO A 3 4.10 -10.75 -17.93
CA PRO A 3 3.34 -11.93 -18.34
C PRO A 3 1.97 -12.02 -17.65
N LEU A 4 1.00 -12.53 -18.40
CA LEU A 4 -0.38 -12.77 -17.94
C LEU A 4 -0.74 -14.25 -17.78
N GLN A 5 -0.07 -15.15 -18.51
CA GLN A 5 -0.31 -16.60 -18.47
C GLN A 5 0.35 -17.28 -17.26
N VAL A 6 0.16 -16.69 -16.08
CA VAL A 6 0.68 -17.17 -14.80
C VAL A 6 -0.37 -17.00 -13.71
N HIS A 7 -0.40 -17.91 -12.74
CA HIS A 7 -1.38 -17.83 -11.65
C HIS A 7 -1.01 -16.73 -10.65
N SER A 8 0.28 -16.57 -10.33
CA SER A 8 0.77 -15.61 -9.36
C SER A 8 2.05 -14.91 -9.82
N TRP A 9 2.36 -13.77 -9.19
CA TRP A 9 3.60 -13.04 -9.45
C TRP A 9 4.84 -13.90 -9.17
N LYS A 10 4.75 -14.86 -8.25
CA LYS A 10 5.85 -15.74 -7.89
C LYS A 10 6.16 -16.77 -8.98
N ASP A 11 5.20 -17.02 -9.88
CA ASP A 11 5.35 -17.95 -11.00
C ASP A 11 5.96 -17.26 -12.22
N ILE A 12 6.26 -15.95 -12.13
CA ILE A 12 6.96 -15.20 -13.15
C ILE A 12 8.46 -15.51 -13.03
N GLY A 13 9.07 -15.95 -14.14
CA GLY A 13 10.51 -16.17 -14.22
C GLY A 13 11.32 -14.93 -13.83
N GLU A 14 12.42 -15.13 -13.12
CA GLU A 14 13.27 -14.05 -12.56
C GLU A 14 13.80 -13.08 -13.62
N ASP A 15 13.88 -13.52 -14.88
CA ASP A 15 14.25 -12.69 -16.03
C ASP A 15 13.30 -11.50 -16.22
N LYS A 16 12.00 -11.64 -15.92
CA LYS A 16 11.02 -10.55 -16.13
C LYS A 16 11.11 -9.48 -15.04
N PRO A 17 11.11 -9.78 -13.73
CA PRO A 17 11.37 -8.79 -12.68
C PRO A 17 12.69 -8.05 -12.90
N GLU A 18 13.73 -8.74 -13.35
CA GLU A 18 15.02 -8.10 -13.61
C GLU A 18 14.96 -7.14 -14.81
N HIS A 19 14.32 -7.56 -15.91
CA HIS A 19 14.07 -6.66 -17.04
C HIS A 19 13.24 -5.43 -16.64
N MET A 20 12.22 -5.62 -15.80
CA MET A 20 11.40 -4.54 -15.25
C MET A 20 12.22 -3.59 -14.36
N TRP A 21 13.09 -4.14 -13.51
CA TRP A 21 13.99 -3.37 -12.66
C TRP A 21 14.93 -2.50 -13.50
N ARG A 22 15.58 -3.08 -14.51
CA ARG A 22 16.47 -2.36 -15.43
C ARG A 22 15.76 -1.19 -16.13
N ALA A 23 14.51 -1.38 -16.56
CA ALA A 23 13.74 -0.32 -17.22
C ALA A 23 13.38 0.84 -16.26
N ILE A 24 13.29 0.59 -14.96
CA ILE A 24 13.09 1.64 -13.95
C ILE A 24 14.40 2.38 -13.70
N THR A 25 15.50 1.66 -13.48
CA THR A 25 16.82 2.27 -13.22
C THR A 25 17.37 3.03 -14.42
N ASP A 26 16.90 2.74 -15.64
CA ASP A 26 17.20 3.52 -16.84
C ASP A 26 16.51 4.89 -16.86
N LYS A 27 15.36 5.02 -16.18
CA LYS A 27 14.54 6.25 -16.18
C LYS A 27 14.64 7.09 -14.91
N PHE A 28 15.06 6.47 -13.80
CA PHE A 28 15.10 7.10 -12.49
C PHE A 28 16.49 6.92 -11.89
N ASP A 29 17.06 8.04 -11.44
CA ASP A 29 18.34 8.06 -10.74
C ASP A 29 18.10 8.34 -9.25
N SER A 30 18.71 7.54 -8.38
CA SER A 30 18.80 7.83 -6.95
C SER A 30 19.99 7.11 -6.31
N ASP A 31 20.60 7.76 -5.32
CA ASP A 31 21.74 7.21 -4.57
C ASP A 31 21.42 5.89 -3.83
N ASP A 32 20.15 5.52 -3.73
CA ASP A 32 19.65 4.43 -2.91
C ASP A 32 18.80 3.39 -3.67
N MET A 33 18.86 3.39 -5.02
CA MET A 33 18.03 2.51 -5.85
C MET A 33 18.12 1.04 -5.43
N ASN A 34 19.31 0.54 -5.11
CA ASN A 34 19.49 -0.86 -4.74
C ASN A 34 18.80 -1.24 -3.43
N HIS A 35 18.81 -0.36 -2.41
CA HIS A 35 18.08 -0.64 -1.15
C HIS A 35 16.57 -0.53 -1.33
N GLN A 36 16.11 0.20 -2.35
CA GLN A 36 14.69 0.35 -2.67
C GLN A 36 14.16 -0.72 -3.62
N ARG A 37 15.02 -1.58 -4.17
CA ARG A 37 14.64 -2.59 -5.19
C ARG A 37 13.44 -3.43 -4.77
N ASP A 38 13.45 -3.96 -3.55
CA ASP A 38 12.35 -4.79 -3.05
C ASP A 38 11.04 -4.01 -2.89
N HIS A 39 11.11 -2.75 -2.45
CA HIS A 39 9.93 -1.88 -2.35
C HIS A 39 9.36 -1.58 -3.73
N VAL A 40 10.21 -1.28 -4.71
CA VAL A 40 9.82 -1.01 -6.09
C VAL A 40 9.19 -2.25 -6.72
N LEU A 41 9.83 -3.42 -6.62
CA LEU A 41 9.28 -4.67 -7.17
C LEU A 41 7.96 -5.06 -6.50
N ASN A 42 7.82 -4.84 -5.19
CA ASN A 42 6.54 -5.04 -4.51
C ASN A 42 5.46 -4.07 -5.00
N HIS A 43 5.83 -2.82 -5.31
CA HIS A 43 4.91 -1.86 -5.91
C HIS A 43 4.49 -2.31 -7.32
N MET A 44 5.42 -2.75 -8.16
CA MET A 44 5.12 -3.31 -9.49
C MET A 44 4.19 -4.51 -9.41
N ARG A 45 4.43 -5.42 -8.46
CA ARG A 45 3.54 -6.55 -8.18
C ARG A 45 2.13 -6.10 -7.85
N LYS A 46 1.97 -5.03 -7.07
CA LYS A 46 0.66 -4.46 -6.74
C LYS A 46 -0.03 -3.90 -7.97
N LEU A 47 0.69 -3.15 -8.82
CA LEU A 47 0.17 -2.62 -10.08
C LEU A 47 -0.29 -3.75 -11.02
N TRP A 48 0.52 -4.79 -11.17
CA TRP A 48 0.18 -5.95 -11.99
C TRP A 48 -1.06 -6.71 -11.47
N ASN A 49 -1.19 -6.90 -10.15
CA ASN A 49 -2.39 -7.50 -9.57
C ASN A 49 -3.63 -6.63 -9.78
N ASN A 50 -3.50 -5.30 -9.65
CA ASN A 50 -4.61 -4.37 -9.89
C ASN A 50 -5.05 -4.40 -11.35
N TRP A 51 -4.11 -4.44 -12.28
CA TRP A 51 -4.38 -4.56 -13.71
C TRP A 51 -5.11 -5.86 -14.05
N ARG A 52 -4.66 -7.02 -13.54
CA ARG A 52 -5.41 -8.28 -13.69
C ARG A 52 -6.81 -8.20 -13.06
N GLY A 53 -6.93 -7.50 -11.93
CA GLY A 53 -8.21 -7.23 -11.29
C GLY A 53 -9.15 -6.37 -12.15
N SER A 54 -8.64 -5.38 -12.89
CA SER A 54 -9.45 -4.63 -13.85
C SER A 54 -9.86 -5.48 -15.04
N LEU A 55 -8.98 -6.37 -15.54
CA LEU A 55 -9.33 -7.31 -16.62
C LEU A 55 -10.49 -8.23 -16.22
N HIS A 56 -10.53 -8.67 -14.95
CA HIS A 56 -11.65 -9.45 -14.44
C HIS A 56 -13.01 -8.71 -14.54
N LYS A 57 -13.03 -7.38 -14.45
CA LYS A 57 -14.28 -6.61 -14.52
C LYS A 57 -14.97 -6.74 -15.89
N TYR A 58 -14.21 -6.84 -16.97
CA TYR A 58 -14.74 -7.00 -18.33
C TYR A 58 -15.47 -8.34 -18.52
N VAL A 59 -15.05 -9.37 -17.79
CA VAL A 59 -15.53 -10.74 -17.96
C VAL A 59 -16.54 -11.17 -16.88
N LYS A 60 -16.52 -10.51 -15.71
CA LYS A 60 -17.32 -10.90 -14.53
C LYS A 60 -18.82 -10.97 -14.79
N PHE A 61 -19.35 -10.10 -15.64
CA PHE A 61 -20.79 -9.96 -15.87
C PHE A 61 -21.24 -10.48 -17.24
N LYS A 62 -20.36 -11.14 -17.98
CA LYS A 62 -20.62 -11.60 -19.34
C LYS A 62 -20.70 -13.13 -19.43
N PRO A 63 -21.54 -13.68 -20.32
CA PRO A 63 -21.42 -15.07 -20.75
C PRO A 63 -20.01 -15.35 -21.28
N LEU A 64 -19.49 -16.56 -21.05
CA LEU A 64 -18.13 -16.93 -21.42
C LEU A 64 -17.80 -16.62 -22.90
N HIS A 65 -18.73 -16.90 -23.81
CA HIS A 65 -18.52 -16.68 -25.25
C HIS A 65 -18.42 -15.19 -25.63
N GLU A 66 -19.04 -14.29 -24.87
CA GLU A 66 -18.95 -12.83 -25.07
C GLU A 66 -17.68 -12.28 -24.42
N ALA A 67 -17.32 -12.77 -23.24
CA ALA A 67 -16.08 -12.42 -22.54
C ALA A 67 -14.82 -12.70 -23.38
N LEU A 68 -14.85 -13.72 -24.24
CA LEU A 68 -13.75 -14.06 -25.14
C LEU A 68 -13.72 -13.24 -26.44
N LYS A 69 -14.81 -12.53 -26.77
CA LYS A 69 -14.88 -11.65 -27.95
C LYS A 69 -14.45 -10.22 -27.64
N ASP A 70 -14.73 -9.75 -26.43
CA ASP A 70 -14.43 -8.39 -25.98
C ASP A 70 -13.05 -8.32 -25.29
N VAL A 71 -12.00 -8.52 -26.09
CA VAL A 71 -10.60 -8.48 -25.63
C VAL A 71 -10.16 -7.01 -25.55
N PRO A 72 -9.63 -6.53 -24.40
CA PRO A 72 -9.07 -5.18 -24.31
C PRO A 72 -7.90 -5.00 -25.29
N ASP A 73 -7.84 -3.84 -25.95
CA ASP A 73 -6.85 -3.54 -27.00
C ASP A 73 -5.39 -3.71 -26.51
N GLU A 74 -5.13 -3.51 -25.22
CA GLU A 74 -3.79 -3.62 -24.64
C GLU A 74 -3.38 -5.06 -24.27
N VAL A 75 -4.26 -6.05 -24.48
CA VAL A 75 -4.03 -7.45 -24.08
C VAL A 75 -4.09 -8.36 -25.30
N ASP A 76 -3.07 -9.22 -25.45
CA ASP A 76 -3.09 -10.23 -26.49
C ASP A 76 -4.28 -11.19 -26.32
N LYS A 77 -4.88 -11.60 -27.44
CA LYS A 77 -6.04 -12.50 -27.41
C LYS A 77 -5.74 -13.80 -26.67
N SER A 78 -4.55 -14.38 -26.85
CA SER A 78 -4.18 -15.64 -26.18
C SER A 78 -4.06 -15.46 -24.65
N ASP A 79 -3.52 -14.32 -24.22
CA ASP A 79 -3.43 -13.96 -22.80
C ASP A 79 -4.82 -13.76 -22.18
N CYS A 80 -5.71 -13.08 -22.90
CA CYS A 80 -7.09 -12.89 -22.46
C CYS A 80 -7.84 -14.24 -22.35
N GLU A 81 -7.72 -15.09 -23.37
CA GLU A 81 -8.33 -16.43 -23.35
C GLU A 81 -7.81 -17.27 -22.17
N TRP A 82 -6.50 -17.23 -21.92
CA TRP A 82 -5.88 -17.94 -20.80
C TRP A 82 -6.39 -17.41 -19.46
N LEU A 83 -6.42 -16.09 -19.27
CA LEU A 83 -6.90 -15.46 -18.04
C LEU A 83 -8.35 -15.89 -17.74
N VAL A 84 -9.23 -15.86 -18.74
CA VAL A 84 -10.63 -16.26 -18.56
C VAL A 84 -10.73 -17.74 -18.24
N LYS A 85 -10.18 -18.61 -19.10
CA LYS A 85 -10.40 -20.06 -19.02
C LYS A 85 -9.62 -20.73 -17.90
N LYS A 86 -8.41 -20.25 -17.58
CA LYS A 86 -7.48 -20.90 -16.64
C LYS A 86 -7.36 -20.18 -15.31
N TYR A 87 -7.51 -18.85 -15.27
CA TYR A 87 -7.34 -18.08 -14.04
C TYR A 87 -8.68 -17.72 -13.39
N PHE A 88 -9.53 -16.91 -14.03
CA PHE A 88 -10.77 -16.41 -13.44
C PHE A 88 -11.84 -17.48 -13.19
N LEU A 89 -11.88 -18.52 -14.03
CA LEU A 89 -12.79 -19.65 -13.84
C LEU A 89 -12.25 -20.72 -12.87
N SER A 90 -10.99 -20.62 -12.43
CA SER A 90 -10.41 -21.56 -11.48
C SER A 90 -11.12 -21.51 -10.12
N GLU A 91 -11.20 -22.66 -9.46
CA GLU A 91 -11.84 -22.77 -8.14
C GLU A 91 -11.12 -21.91 -7.10
N ILE A 92 -9.77 -21.96 -7.10
CA ILE A 92 -8.91 -21.17 -6.22
C ILE A 92 -9.24 -19.67 -6.32
N PHE A 93 -9.43 -19.15 -7.55
CA PHE A 93 -9.77 -17.75 -7.76
C PHE A 93 -11.18 -17.44 -7.25
N LYS A 94 -12.17 -18.28 -7.55
CA LYS A 94 -13.56 -18.09 -7.11
C LYS A 94 -13.68 -18.09 -5.59
N GLU A 95 -13.12 -19.08 -4.92
CA GLU A 95 -13.10 -19.18 -3.45
C GLU A 95 -12.43 -17.96 -2.82
N THR A 96 -11.29 -17.53 -3.38
CA THR A 96 -10.57 -16.34 -2.91
C THR A 96 -11.39 -15.07 -3.11
N SER A 97 -12.06 -14.95 -4.25
CA SER A 97 -12.95 -13.82 -4.56
C SER A 97 -14.13 -13.73 -3.59
N ILE A 98 -14.79 -14.87 -3.30
CA ILE A 98 -15.89 -14.95 -2.33
C ILE A 98 -15.41 -14.57 -0.94
N ARG A 99 -14.30 -15.16 -0.48
CA ARG A 99 -13.69 -14.85 0.83
C ARG A 99 -13.37 -13.37 0.96
N ASN A 100 -12.75 -12.78 -0.07
CA ASN A 100 -12.42 -11.36 -0.08
C ASN A 100 -13.67 -10.46 -0.09
N SER A 101 -14.74 -10.88 -0.76
CA SER A 101 -16.02 -10.16 -0.74
C SER A 101 -16.65 -10.17 0.66
N ILE A 102 -16.66 -11.33 1.33
CA ILE A 102 -17.15 -11.45 2.72
C ILE A 102 -16.28 -10.63 3.68
N ASN A 103 -14.96 -10.64 3.51
CA ASN A 103 -14.07 -9.83 4.34
C ASN A 103 -14.32 -8.33 4.12
N ARG A 104 -14.54 -7.90 2.88
CA ARG A 104 -14.88 -6.50 2.57
C ARG A 104 -16.22 -6.10 3.18
N SER A 105 -17.23 -6.97 3.17
CA SER A 105 -18.53 -6.65 3.76
C SER A 105 -18.49 -6.53 5.29
N LYS A 106 -17.43 -7.04 5.94
CA LYS A 106 -17.18 -6.90 7.38
C LYS A 106 -16.38 -5.64 7.75
N LEU A 107 -15.91 -4.85 6.76
CA LEU A 107 -15.18 -3.62 7.03
C LEU A 107 -16.13 -2.56 7.59
N ARG A 108 -15.91 -2.18 8.85
CA ARG A 108 -16.81 -1.27 9.59
C ARG A 108 -16.31 0.18 9.69
N MET A 109 -15.00 0.39 9.59
CA MET A 109 -14.36 1.72 9.61
C MET A 109 -13.58 1.97 8.31
N PRO A 110 -14.25 2.21 7.17
CA PRO A 110 -13.57 2.51 5.93
C PRO A 110 -12.89 3.89 5.98
N HIS A 111 -11.70 4.00 5.39
CA HIS A 111 -11.10 5.30 5.13
C HIS A 111 -11.95 6.12 4.14
N ARG A 112 -11.98 7.44 4.32
CA ARG A 112 -12.77 8.40 3.55
C ARG A 112 -11.92 9.35 2.68
N THR A 113 -10.65 9.02 2.46
CA THR A 113 -9.67 9.84 1.73
C THR A 113 -9.78 9.79 0.21
N GLY A 114 -10.63 8.92 -0.34
CA GLY A 114 -10.75 8.71 -1.78
C GLY A 114 -9.44 8.23 -2.41
N SER A 115 -9.04 8.86 -3.52
CA SER A 115 -7.76 8.55 -4.20
C SER A 115 -6.55 9.17 -3.53
N LYS A 116 -6.75 10.04 -2.53
CA LYS A 116 -5.66 10.72 -1.84
C LYS A 116 -4.95 9.73 -0.91
N PRO A 117 -3.63 9.52 -1.07
CA PRO A 117 -2.88 8.61 -0.22
C PRO A 117 -2.70 9.20 1.19
N ILE A 118 -2.73 8.33 2.20
CA ILE A 118 -2.55 8.72 3.60
C ILE A 118 -1.21 9.43 3.84
N ARG A 119 -0.15 9.06 3.10
CA ARG A 119 1.16 9.72 3.21
C ARG A 119 1.10 11.21 2.81
N GLU A 120 0.30 11.54 1.81
CA GLU A 120 0.11 12.93 1.39
C GLU A 120 -0.67 13.71 2.44
N ILE A 121 -1.70 13.10 3.03
CA ILE A 121 -2.41 13.69 4.18
C ILE A 121 -1.44 13.94 5.35
N ILE A 122 -0.60 12.96 5.69
CA ILE A 122 0.41 13.12 6.74
C ILE A 122 1.35 14.29 6.42
N TYR A 123 1.78 14.43 5.16
CA TYR A 123 2.67 15.51 4.73
C TYR A 123 2.00 16.89 4.85
N GLU A 124 0.75 17.02 4.41
CA GLU A 124 0.00 18.27 4.53
C GLU A 124 -0.24 18.67 5.98
N GLN A 125 -0.45 17.69 6.86
CA GLN A 125 -0.70 17.92 8.28
C GLN A 125 0.59 18.10 9.11
N ALA A 126 1.76 17.77 8.57
CA ALA A 126 3.05 17.93 9.27
C ALA A 126 3.50 19.40 9.36
N GLY A 127 2.89 20.30 8.58
CA GLY A 127 3.21 21.73 8.58
C GLY A 127 4.67 22.04 8.22
N ASN A 128 5.12 23.25 8.56
CA ASN A 128 6.47 23.75 8.23
C ASN A 128 7.57 23.18 9.13
N ASP A 129 7.20 22.65 10.30
CA ASP A 129 8.15 22.17 11.31
C ASP A 129 8.67 20.76 11.00
N GLY A 130 8.08 20.09 9.99
CA GLY A 130 8.47 18.75 9.56
C GLY A 130 8.14 17.63 10.56
N ASN A 131 7.42 17.96 11.64
CA ASN A 131 7.02 16.99 12.64
C ASN A 131 5.78 16.23 12.18
N PRO A 132 5.78 14.88 12.22
CA PRO A 132 4.61 14.13 11.81
C PRO A 132 3.43 14.41 12.75
N PRO A 133 2.20 14.56 12.21
CA PRO A 133 1.00 14.68 13.02
C PRO A 133 0.81 13.46 13.94
N ASN A 134 0.18 13.68 15.09
CA ASN A 134 -0.17 12.59 15.99
C ASN A 134 -1.29 11.70 15.43
N MET A 135 -1.48 10.52 16.02
CA MET A 135 -2.51 9.58 15.55
C MET A 135 -3.94 10.10 15.64
N VAL A 136 -4.25 11.02 16.56
CA VAL A 136 -5.58 11.65 16.64
C VAL A 136 -5.88 12.37 15.33
N THR A 137 -4.94 13.21 14.89
CA THR A 137 -5.06 14.00 13.65
C THR A 137 -5.12 13.09 12.44
N ILE A 138 -4.19 12.12 12.34
CA ILE A 138 -4.16 11.17 11.22
C ILE A 138 -5.46 10.38 11.14
N PHE A 139 -5.95 9.84 12.25
CA PHE A 139 -7.15 9.03 12.27
C PHE A 139 -8.38 9.84 11.86
N PHE A 140 -8.52 11.06 12.39
CA PHE A 140 -9.61 11.96 12.03
C PHE A 140 -9.60 12.31 10.55
N GLU A 141 -8.47 12.78 10.02
CA GLU A 141 -8.35 13.18 8.61
C GLU A 141 -8.58 12.02 7.64
N THR A 142 -8.26 10.79 8.06
CA THR A 142 -8.43 9.61 7.21
C THR A 142 -9.82 8.99 7.24
N HIS A 143 -10.65 9.30 8.23
CA HIS A 143 -11.99 8.74 8.41
C HIS A 143 -13.12 9.77 8.36
N LYS A 144 -12.82 11.08 8.41
CA LYS A 144 -13.84 12.12 8.36
C LYS A 144 -14.57 12.18 7.02
N LYS A 145 -15.85 12.53 7.07
CA LYS A 145 -16.68 12.93 5.94
C LYS A 145 -17.34 14.25 6.29
N ASN A 146 -17.10 15.29 5.50
CA ASN A 146 -17.56 16.66 5.80
C ASN A 146 -17.23 17.08 7.25
N ASP A 147 -15.96 16.86 7.65
CA ASP A 147 -15.44 17.16 9.00
C ASP A 147 -16.15 16.46 10.17
N THR A 148 -16.83 15.35 9.91
CA THR A 148 -17.48 14.52 10.93
C THR A 148 -17.14 13.04 10.77
N LEU A 149 -17.09 12.29 11.86
CA LEU A 149 -16.97 10.83 11.83
C LEU A 149 -18.37 10.23 11.72
N VAL A 150 -18.66 9.57 10.60
CA VAL A 150 -20.02 9.09 10.29
C VAL A 150 -20.26 7.69 10.82
N GLU A 151 -19.21 6.88 10.89
CA GLU A 151 -19.26 5.52 11.39
C GLU A 151 -19.15 5.51 12.93
N PRO A 152 -20.12 4.93 13.66
CA PRO A 152 -20.09 4.90 15.12
C PRO A 152 -18.80 4.30 15.69
N GLU A 153 -18.35 3.19 15.11
CA GLU A 153 -17.10 2.53 15.51
C GLU A 153 -15.86 3.40 15.29
N ALA A 154 -15.85 4.22 14.23
CA ALA A 154 -14.76 5.18 14.02
C ALA A 154 -14.79 6.28 15.08
N GLY A 155 -15.98 6.73 15.49
CA GLY A 155 -16.15 7.67 16.60
C GLY A 155 -15.67 7.11 17.94
N GLU A 156 -16.05 5.88 18.28
CA GLU A 156 -15.60 5.19 19.49
C GLU A 156 -14.07 5.05 19.52
N LYS A 157 -13.48 4.58 18.41
CA LYS A 157 -12.01 4.45 18.31
C LYS A 157 -11.29 5.79 18.34
N TYR A 158 -11.86 6.82 17.72
CA TYR A 158 -11.30 8.15 17.78
C TYR A 158 -11.25 8.69 19.22
N ALA A 159 -12.33 8.50 20.00
CA ALA A 159 -12.36 8.91 21.41
C ALA A 159 -11.30 8.17 22.24
N GLU A 160 -11.16 6.86 22.03
CA GLU A 160 -10.12 6.04 22.70
C GLU A 160 -8.70 6.53 22.37
N ILE A 161 -8.42 6.81 21.09
CA ILE A 161 -7.13 7.36 20.65
C ILE A 161 -6.90 8.74 21.27
N GLN A 162 -7.92 9.59 21.32
CA GLN A 162 -7.85 10.94 21.87
C GLN A 162 -7.54 10.90 23.38
N GLU A 163 -8.23 10.07 24.15
CA GLU A 163 -7.99 9.89 25.57
C GLU A 163 -6.57 9.38 25.86
N LEU A 164 -6.10 8.40 25.07
CA LEU A 164 -4.76 7.85 25.25
C LEU A 164 -3.66 8.87 24.94
N VAL A 165 -3.81 9.66 23.87
CA VAL A 165 -2.82 10.70 23.51
C VAL A 165 -2.83 11.87 24.50
N GLN A 166 -3.99 12.18 25.09
CA GLN A 166 -4.09 13.21 26.14
C GLN A 166 -3.47 12.76 27.46
N SER A 167 -3.64 11.48 27.84
CA SER A 167 -3.08 10.94 29.07
C SER A 167 -1.58 10.63 28.97
N GLU A 168 -1.11 10.12 27.82
CA GLU A 168 0.27 9.70 27.59
C GLU A 168 0.86 10.38 26.34
N SER A 169 1.12 11.69 26.43
CA SER A 169 1.61 12.51 25.31
C SER A 169 2.97 12.10 24.72
N SER A 170 3.76 11.29 25.43
CA SER A 170 5.06 10.78 24.96
C SER A 170 4.96 9.56 24.04
N LEU A 171 3.76 8.95 23.90
CA LEU A 171 3.60 7.77 23.06
C LEU A 171 3.82 8.10 21.60
N THR A 172 4.55 7.23 20.93
CA THR A 172 4.68 7.26 19.48
C THR A 172 3.38 6.81 18.80
N ASN A 173 3.21 7.22 17.55
CA ASN A 173 2.03 6.84 16.77
C ASN A 173 1.80 5.31 16.69
N ILE A 174 2.87 4.51 16.63
CA ILE A 174 2.74 3.05 16.59
C ILE A 174 2.28 2.47 17.93
N GLU A 175 2.73 3.01 19.06
CA GLU A 175 2.32 2.55 20.39
C GLU A 175 0.84 2.86 20.64
N VAL A 176 0.39 4.06 20.26
CA VAL A 176 -1.03 4.44 20.31
C VAL A 176 -1.89 3.45 19.50
N VAL A 177 -1.49 3.17 18.25
CA VAL A 177 -2.21 2.21 17.41
C VAL A 177 -2.23 0.81 18.04
N GLU A 178 -1.10 0.33 18.58
CA GLU A 178 -1.03 -0.99 19.18
C GLU A 178 -1.87 -1.12 20.45
N ARG A 179 -2.01 -0.05 21.24
CA ARG A 179 -2.90 -0.06 22.40
C ARG A 179 -4.38 -0.03 22.01
N CYS A 180 -4.76 0.80 21.02
CA CYS A 180 -6.17 0.93 20.63
C CYS A 180 -6.68 -0.20 19.72
N PHE A 181 -5.81 -0.80 18.89
CA PHE A 181 -6.21 -1.79 17.88
C PHE A 181 -5.56 -3.17 18.08
N GLY A 182 -4.71 -3.31 19.10
CA GLY A 182 -3.93 -4.51 19.35
C GLY A 182 -2.67 -4.61 18.46
N PRO A 183 -1.91 -5.71 18.58
CA PRO A 183 -0.65 -5.89 17.86
C PRO A 183 -0.80 -5.74 16.34
N GLN A 184 0.04 -4.91 15.73
CA GLN A 184 -0.05 -4.62 14.30
C GLN A 184 0.73 -5.64 13.45
N ASN A 185 0.21 -5.90 12.25
CA ASN A 185 0.83 -6.82 11.31
C ASN A 185 2.14 -6.26 10.74
N LYS A 186 3.11 -7.13 10.46
CA LYS A 186 4.42 -6.73 9.91
C LYS A 186 4.32 -5.90 8.63
N SER A 187 3.29 -6.12 7.82
CA SER A 187 3.10 -5.51 6.50
C SER A 187 2.13 -4.33 6.45
N HIS A 188 1.41 -4.04 7.53
CA HIS A 188 0.39 -2.98 7.54
C HIS A 188 0.12 -2.49 8.96
N VAL A 189 0.07 -1.17 9.10
CA VAL A 189 -0.29 -0.48 10.34
C VAL A 189 -1.54 0.35 10.09
N ILE A 190 -2.54 0.18 10.95
CA ILE A 190 -3.81 0.89 10.88
C ILE A 190 -3.56 2.41 10.93
N GLY A 191 -4.23 3.16 10.05
CA GLY A 191 -4.17 4.62 10.00
C GLY A 191 -2.95 5.22 9.29
N LEU A 192 -1.91 4.43 8.96
CA LEU A 192 -0.68 4.94 8.32
C LEU A 192 -0.57 4.59 6.83
N GLY A 193 -1.59 3.92 6.27
CA GLY A 193 -1.64 3.58 4.84
C GLY A 193 -0.84 2.36 4.44
N GLY A 194 -0.82 2.09 3.13
CA GLY A 194 -0.11 0.94 2.56
C GLY A 194 1.36 1.25 2.31
N GLY A 195 2.25 0.33 2.70
CA GLY A 195 3.69 0.43 2.46
C GLY A 195 4.51 0.75 3.71
N ILE A 196 3.89 1.30 4.77
CA ILE A 196 4.54 1.48 6.07
C ILE A 196 4.44 0.18 6.87
N THR A 197 5.58 -0.34 7.29
CA THR A 197 5.70 -1.55 8.08
C THR A 197 5.94 -1.24 9.55
N THR A 198 5.54 -2.16 10.44
CA THR A 198 5.88 -2.04 11.87
C THR A 198 7.38 -2.02 12.10
N LYS A 199 8.16 -2.66 11.22
CA LYS A 199 9.63 -2.63 11.26
C LYS A 199 10.16 -1.21 11.05
N GLU A 200 9.70 -0.50 10.02
CA GLU A 200 10.15 0.88 9.76
C GLU A 200 9.80 1.83 10.92
N LEU A 201 8.61 1.67 11.51
CA LEU A 201 8.16 2.51 12.63
C LEU A 201 8.90 2.20 13.93
N LYS A 202 9.15 0.92 14.23
CA LYS A 202 9.86 0.48 15.44
C LYS A 202 11.38 0.57 15.32
N GLY A 203 11.91 1.17 14.25
CA GLY A 203 13.35 1.33 14.03
C GLY A 203 14.07 0.06 13.58
N GLY A 204 13.32 -0.98 13.20
CA GLY A 204 13.83 -2.23 12.65
C GLY A 204 14.18 -2.16 11.16
N SER A 205 15.04 -1.23 10.76
CA SER A 205 15.89 -1.41 9.59
C SER A 205 17.20 -0.67 9.80
N SER A 206 18.29 -1.33 9.41
CA SER A 206 19.70 -1.00 9.64
C SER A 206 20.18 0.33 9.01
N SER A 207 19.31 1.24 8.60
CA SER A 207 19.68 2.46 7.86
C SER A 207 19.51 3.76 8.65
N LYS A 208 18.86 3.76 9.82
CA LYS A 208 18.80 4.97 10.68
C LYS A 208 20.16 5.40 11.24
N ALA A 209 21.17 4.53 11.27
CA ALA A 209 22.54 4.90 11.63
C ALA A 209 23.32 5.56 10.46
N ALA A 210 22.91 5.31 9.21
CA ALA A 210 23.59 5.85 8.02
C ALA A 210 23.12 7.26 7.64
N ILE A 211 21.87 7.63 7.97
CA ILE A 211 21.31 8.95 7.65
C ILE A 211 21.97 10.08 8.47
N PRO A 212 22.14 9.96 9.81
CA PRO A 212 22.86 10.97 10.59
C PRO A 212 24.34 11.07 10.17
N ALA A 213 24.97 9.95 9.82
CA ALA A 213 26.35 9.94 9.34
C ALA A 213 26.52 10.69 8.01
N LYS A 214 25.59 10.51 7.06
CA LYS A 214 25.57 11.24 5.78
C LYS A 214 25.26 12.72 5.97
N LEU A 215 24.32 13.09 6.83
CA LEU A 215 24.01 14.50 7.14
C LEU A 215 25.19 15.21 7.83
N ASN A 216 25.89 14.52 8.73
CA ASN A 216 27.08 15.06 9.40
C ASN A 216 28.28 15.20 8.43
N ALA A 217 28.40 14.32 7.43
CA ALA A 217 29.44 14.43 6.41
C ALA A 217 29.22 15.64 5.49
N VAL A 218 27.97 15.85 5.04
CA VAL A 218 27.57 17.01 4.20
C VAL A 218 27.69 18.33 4.96
N GLY A 219 27.45 18.33 6.28
CA GLY A 219 27.70 19.52 7.12
C GLY A 219 29.17 19.91 7.17
N LYS A 220 30.07 18.92 7.31
CA LYS A 220 31.52 19.15 7.40
C LYS A 220 32.16 19.62 6.09
N GLU A 221 31.66 19.15 4.93
CA GLU A 221 32.13 19.63 3.62
C GLU A 221 31.74 21.10 3.37
N LYS A 222 30.64 21.58 3.94
CA LYS A 222 30.21 22.99 3.79
C LYS A 222 30.95 23.96 4.72
N GLU A 223 31.50 23.48 5.84
CA GLU A 223 32.34 24.28 6.74
C GLU A 223 33.81 24.37 6.30
N SER A 224 34.21 23.59 5.29
CA SER A 224 35.58 23.53 4.78
C SER A 224 35.77 24.16 3.39
N LEU A 225 34.79 24.93 2.93
CA LEU A 225 34.80 25.73 1.69
C LEU A 225 34.75 27.23 1.99
#